data_AF-A0A2W4NBK0-F1
#
_entry.id   AF-A0A2W4NBK0-F1
#
_cell.length_a   1.000
_cell.length_b   1.000
_cell.length_c   1.000
_cell.angle_alpha   90.00
_cell.angle_beta   90.00
_cell.angle_gamma   90.00
#
_symmetry.space_group_name_H-M   'P 1'
#
loop_
_entity.id
_entity.type
_entity.pdbx_description
1 polymer ?
#
loop_
_entity_poly.entity_id
_entity_poly.type
_entity_poly.pdbx_seq_one_letter_code
_entity_poly.pdbx_strand_id
1 'polypeptide(L)'
;VYYRFRHISGKEAYSQKPARLRMQRINQVTSNKADFELFCLAVSAINNCEACVRSHEATVLGHGLTEDHVHDAVRIAATIHAAAVAYETLEV
;
A
#
# COMPACT_ATOMS: atom_id res chain seq x y z
N VAL A 1 5.29 3.44 -7.53
CA VAL A 1 5.56 4.56 -8.46
C VAL A 1 4.59 4.61 -9.64
N TYR A 2 4.61 3.64 -10.57
CA TYR A 2 3.79 3.69 -11.81
C TYR A 2 2.28 3.93 -11.57
N TYR A 3 1.67 3.17 -10.66
CA TYR A 3 0.24 3.34 -10.37
C TYR A 3 -0.08 4.68 -9.68
N ARG A 4 0.77 5.13 -8.75
CA ARG A 4 0.66 6.46 -8.14
C ARG A 4 0.74 7.56 -9.21
N PHE A 5 1.73 7.48 -10.12
CA PHE A 5 1.86 8.41 -11.25
C PHE A 5 0.59 8.44 -12.10
N ARG A 6 0.07 7.27 -12.50
CA ARG A 6 -1.18 7.19 -13.28
C ARG A 6 -2.35 7.86 -12.57
N HIS A 7 -2.52 7.57 -11.28
CA HIS A 7 -3.58 8.12 -10.46
C HIS A 7 -3.50 9.64 -10.33
N ILE A 8 -2.34 10.17 -9.92
CA ILE A 8 -2.17 11.62 -9.73
C ILE A 8 -2.13 12.42 -11.04
N SER A 9 -1.79 11.79 -12.17
CA SER A 9 -1.74 12.47 -13.45
C SER A 9 -3.13 12.83 -13.98
N GLY A 10 -4.17 12.05 -13.62
CA GLY A 10 -5.55 12.27 -14.06
C GLY A 10 -5.79 12.22 -15.59
N LYS A 11 -4.78 11.86 -16.39
CA LYS A 11 -4.87 11.84 -17.86
C LYS A 11 -5.30 10.47 -18.35
N GLU A 12 -6.39 10.45 -19.12
CA GLU A 12 -6.93 9.24 -19.74
C GLU A 12 -5.89 8.48 -20.58
N ALA A 13 -5.02 9.22 -21.27
CA ALA A 13 -3.95 8.64 -22.09
C ALA A 13 -3.00 7.72 -21.32
N TYR A 14 -2.80 7.93 -20.01
CA TYR A 14 -1.98 7.06 -19.17
C TYR A 14 -2.79 5.92 -18.54
N SER A 15 -4.08 6.12 -18.30
CA SER A 15 -5.00 5.08 -17.80
C SER A 15 -5.21 3.95 -18.81
N GLN A 16 -5.28 4.30 -20.10
CA GLN A 16 -5.48 3.36 -21.21
C GLN A 16 -4.22 2.58 -21.61
N LYS A 17 -3.04 2.98 -21.11
CA LYS A 17 -1.79 2.27 -21.41
C LYS A 17 -1.64 1.06 -20.48
N PRO A 18 -1.29 -0.12 -21.00
CA PRO A 18 -1.06 -1.29 -20.17
C PRO A 18 0.19 -1.08 -19.30
N ALA A 19 0.11 -1.48 -18.02
CA ALA A 19 1.22 -1.33 -17.08
C ALA A 19 2.45 -2.14 -17.48
N ARG A 20 2.25 -3.34 -18.04
CA ARG A 20 3.31 -4.32 -18.35
C ARG A 20 4.25 -4.60 -17.17
N LEU A 21 3.71 -4.53 -15.95
CA LEU A 21 4.41 -4.89 -14.72
C LEU A 21 3.92 -6.26 -14.26
N ARG A 22 4.86 -7.16 -13.94
CA ARG A 22 4.53 -8.49 -13.44
C ARG A 22 4.04 -8.40 -11.99
N MET A 23 2.76 -8.68 -11.75
CA MET A 23 2.12 -8.58 -10.42
C MET A 23 1.54 -9.91 -9.90
N GLN A 24 1.77 -11.01 -10.61
CA GLN A 24 1.16 -12.33 -10.32
C GLN A 24 1.37 -12.81 -8.87
N ARG A 25 2.52 -12.47 -8.26
CA ARG A 25 2.85 -12.89 -6.88
C ARG A 25 1.89 -12.32 -5.82
N ILE A 26 1.24 -11.19 -6.08
CA ILE A 26 0.27 -10.59 -5.15
C ILE A 26 -0.92 -11.52 -4.90
N ASN A 27 -1.30 -12.35 -5.86
CA ASN A 27 -2.40 -13.31 -5.72
C ASN A 27 -1.94 -14.72 -5.36
N GLN A 28 -0.64 -14.98 -5.35
CA GLN A 28 -0.04 -16.28 -5.08
C GLN A 28 0.85 -16.20 -3.85
N VAL A 29 0.26 -15.72 -2.75
CA VAL A 29 0.93 -15.62 -1.47
C VAL A 29 0.89 -16.97 -0.77
N THR A 30 1.99 -17.35 -0.12
CA THR A 30 2.05 -18.57 0.70
C THR A 30 1.49 -18.35 2.10
N SER A 31 1.37 -17.09 2.51
CA SER A 31 0.75 -16.65 3.76
C SER A 31 -0.76 -16.47 3.60
N ASN A 32 -1.42 -16.04 4.68
CA ASN A 32 -2.77 -15.52 4.64
C ASN A 32 -2.87 -14.30 3.70
N LYS A 33 -3.89 -14.27 2.85
CA LYS A 33 -4.18 -13.17 1.93
C LYS A 33 -4.56 -11.89 2.66
N ALA A 34 -5.34 -11.99 3.73
CA ALA A 34 -5.77 -10.83 4.50
C ALA A 34 -4.58 -10.10 5.13
N ASP A 35 -3.65 -10.84 5.74
CA ASP A 35 -2.44 -10.27 6.35
C ASP A 35 -1.52 -9.65 5.29
N PHE A 36 -1.36 -10.32 4.15
CA PHE A 36 -0.56 -9.78 3.05
C PHE A 36 -1.10 -8.44 2.53
N GLU A 37 -2.42 -8.35 2.37
CA GLU A 37 -3.09 -7.13 1.93
C GLU A 37 -3.01 -6.04 3.00
N LEU A 38 -3.06 -6.38 4.29
CA LEU A 38 -2.86 -5.44 5.39
C LEU A 38 -1.44 -4.86 5.41
N PHE A 39 -0.42 -5.66 5.09
CA PHE A 39 0.95 -5.17 4.91
C PHE A 39 1.09 -4.28 3.67
N CYS A 40 0.45 -4.66 2.56
CA CYS A 40 0.44 -3.86 1.34
C CYS A 40 -0.25 -2.51 1.55
N LEU A 41 -1.32 -2.48 2.35
CA LEU A 41 -2.01 -1.26 2.78
C LEU A 41 -1.07 -0.33 3.57
N ALA A 42 -0.38 -0.87 4.58
CA ALA A 42 0.59 -0.13 5.38
C ALA A 42 1.71 0.48 4.52
N VAL A 43 2.31 -0.31 3.62
CA VAL A 43 3.35 0.17 2.69
C VAL A 43 2.80 1.21 1.70
N SER A 44 1.55 1.05 1.27
CA SER A 44 0.88 2.02 0.38
C SER A 44 0.63 3.36 1.06
N ALA A 45 0.33 3.35 2.36
CA ALA A 45 0.19 4.55 3.18
C ALA A 45 1.53 5.30 3.32
N ILE A 46 2.61 4.59 3.66
CA ILE A 46 3.97 5.18 3.70
C ILE A 46 4.33 5.82 2.36
N ASN A 47 4.01 5.14 1.25
CA ASN A 47 4.28 5.64 -0.10
C ASN A 47 3.23 6.62 -0.63
N ASN A 48 2.23 7.00 0.17
CA ASN A 48 1.17 7.93 -0.21
C ASN A 48 0.56 7.66 -1.61
N CYS A 49 0.08 6.43 -1.83
CA CYS A 49 -0.63 6.04 -3.06
C CYS A 49 -2.13 5.85 -2.77
N GLU A 50 -2.94 6.89 -2.97
CA GLU A 50 -4.40 6.86 -2.72
C GLU A 50 -5.10 5.67 -3.40
N ALA A 51 -4.85 5.43 -4.70
CA ALA A 51 -5.44 4.31 -5.41
C ALA A 51 -5.05 2.94 -4.82
N CYS A 52 -3.81 2.81 -4.35
CA CYS A 52 -3.33 1.59 -3.73
C CYS A 52 -3.98 1.38 -2.35
N VAL A 53 -4.03 2.44 -1.53
CA VAL A 53 -4.67 2.43 -0.20
C VAL A 53 -6.13 1.98 -0.31
N ARG A 54 -6.92 2.60 -1.20
CA ARG A 54 -8.33 2.20 -1.41
C ARG A 54 -8.48 0.76 -1.87
N SER A 55 -7.62 0.30 -2.78
CA SER A 55 -7.69 -1.07 -3.30
C SER A 55 -7.36 -2.11 -2.23
N HIS A 56 -6.33 -1.86 -1.42
CA HIS A 56 -5.93 -2.78 -0.36
C HIS A 56 -6.93 -2.76 0.81
N GLU A 57 -7.44 -1.59 1.19
CA GLU A 57 -8.51 -1.45 2.19
C GLU A 57 -9.75 -2.27 1.81
N ALA A 58 -10.28 -2.08 0.60
CA ALA A 58 -11.43 -2.84 0.13
C ALA A 58 -11.18 -4.35 0.18
N THR A 59 -9.95 -4.78 -0.10
CA THR A 59 -9.58 -6.20 -0.06
C THR A 59 -9.49 -6.72 1.37
N VAL A 60 -8.90 -5.99 2.32
CA VAL A 60 -8.82 -6.44 3.72
C VAL A 60 -10.20 -6.50 4.38
N LEU A 61 -11.06 -5.51 4.13
CA LEU A 61 -12.44 -5.53 4.60
C LEU A 61 -13.22 -6.72 4.01
N GLY A 62 -13.03 -6.98 2.71
CA GLY A 62 -13.61 -8.14 2.03
C GLY A 62 -13.14 -9.50 2.55
N HIS A 63 -12.00 -9.54 3.25
CA HIS A 63 -11.48 -10.75 3.92
C HIS A 63 -11.76 -10.78 5.43
N GLY A 64 -12.67 -9.94 5.92
CA GLY A 64 -13.17 -9.99 7.29
C GLY A 64 -12.37 -9.18 8.33
N LEU A 65 -11.42 -8.35 7.89
CA LEU A 65 -10.80 -7.36 8.78
C LEU A 65 -11.72 -6.13 8.90
N THR A 66 -11.47 -5.30 9.91
CA THR A 66 -12.26 -4.11 10.22
C THR A 66 -11.48 -2.84 9.91
N GLU A 67 -12.17 -1.71 9.87
CA GLU A 67 -11.56 -0.38 9.78
C GLU A 67 -10.61 -0.10 10.96
N ASP A 68 -10.89 -0.65 12.14
CA ASP A 68 -9.99 -0.57 13.30
C ASP A 68 -8.64 -1.26 13.01
N HIS A 69 -8.65 -2.44 12.39
CA HIS A 69 -7.42 -3.13 11.97
C HIS A 69 -6.63 -2.31 10.94
N VAL A 70 -7.32 -1.66 10.00
CA VAL A 70 -6.71 -0.76 9.02
C VAL A 70 -6.05 0.43 9.71
N HIS A 71 -6.78 1.09 10.59
CA HIS A 71 -6.32 2.25 11.34
C HIS A 71 -5.08 1.92 12.18
N ASP A 72 -5.10 0.79 12.90
CA ASP A 72 -3.96 0.36 13.70
C ASP A 72 -2.74 -0.01 12.84
N ALA A 73 -2.95 -0.67 11.69
CA ALA A 73 -1.86 -0.95 10.75
C ALA A 73 -1.19 0.34 10.24
N VAL A 74 -1.97 1.37 9.93
CA VAL A 74 -1.45 2.68 9.49
C VAL A 74 -0.72 3.42 10.62
N ARG A 75 -1.22 3.33 11.87
CA ARG A 75 -0.53 3.90 13.05
C ARG A 75 0.82 3.25 13.32
N ILE A 76 0.89 1.93 13.19
CA ILE A 76 2.16 1.17 13.30
C ILE A 76 3.11 1.60 12.19
N ALA A 77 2.63 1.66 10.95
CA ALA A 77 3.42 2.09 9.80
C ALA A 77 4.00 3.51 9.98
N ALA A 78 3.19 4.45 10.49
CA ALA A 78 3.63 5.82 10.79
C ALA A 78 4.72 5.86 11.86
N THR A 79 4.58 5.06 12.92
CA THR A 79 5.56 4.99 14.02
C THR A 79 6.89 4.41 13.54
N ILE A 80 6.86 3.32 12.75
CA ILE A 80 8.06 2.70 12.18
C ILE A 80 8.75 3.66 11.21
N HIS A 81 7.99 4.35 10.35
CA HIS A 81 8.55 5.32 9.41
C HIS A 81 9.25 6.47 10.15
N ALA A 82 8.62 7.01 11.22
CA ALA A 82 9.22 8.05 12.05
C ALA A 82 10.52 7.57 12.73
N ALA A 83 10.53 6.35 13.27
CA ALA A 83 11.73 5.76 13.88
C ALA A 83 12.89 5.61 12.88
N ALA A 84 12.59 5.19 11.65
CA ALA A 84 13.59 5.07 10.58
C ALA A 84 14.20 6.44 10.23
N VAL A 85 13.36 7.46 10.02
CA VAL A 85 13.82 8.84 9.73
C VAL A 85 14.66 9.41 10.88
N ALA A 86 14.25 9.18 12.12
CA ALA A 86 15.02 9.60 13.29
C ALA A 86 16.39 8.91 13.37
N TYR A 87 16.44 7.61 13.07
CA TYR A 87 17.68 6.84 13.07
C TYR A 87 18.65 7.30 11.97
N GLU A 88 18.16 7.50 10.73
CA GLU A 88 18.97 8.00 9.61
C GLU A 88 19.59 9.37 9.91
N THR A 89 18.92 10.21 10.71
CA THR A 89 19.43 11.52 11.11
C THR A 89 20.60 11.44 12.11
N LEU A 90 20.75 10.32 12.84
CA LEU A 90 21.84 10.12 13.82
C LEU A 90 23.13 9.59 13.19
N GLU A 91 23.09 9.04 11.98
CA GLU A 91 24.25 8.50 11.25
C GLU A 91 24.97 9.56 10.37
N VAL A 92 24.60 10.84 10.50
CA VAL A 92 25.24 12.01 9.87
C VAL A 92 26.14 12.71 10.85
#